data_AF-A0A370G847-F1
#
_entry.id   AF-A0A370G847-F1
#
_cell.length_a   1.000
_cell.length_b   1.000
_cell.length_c   1.000
_cell.angle_alpha   90.00
_cell.angle_beta   90.00
_cell.angle_gamma   90.00
#
_symmetry.space_group_name_H-M   'P 1'
#
loop_
_entity.id
_entity.type
_entity.pdbx_description
1 polymer ?
#
loop_
_entity_poly.entity_id
_entity_poly.type
_entity_poly.pdbx_seq_one_letter_code
_entity_poly.pdbx_strand_id
1 'polypeptide(L)'
;MTIPARVHFCWVGPRLPWAYVFAILSAAATGDMDMVILHHTDALADGPQKRTLESTPGVILSRIDPQHDLAAVEQAADLPPGSLVALYEGVRTPVQRADILRTAILYRDGGIYLDMDTLTTASLRPLLESGPFVGAERIVWPPHVRNTRSPLLKARHIGLSLVRRVFRALPGGWKGFRRVEHLYPLGLNNAVLGSPPGAPWLRACLRAMLALSPEARLRPYALGPHLLQSVVEQRGAKDLTIHDPSVFYPVPPEISEHLFRTSRQARAEDILLSGTRVVHWYASVRTRSRVGQITPAYVRAHRNSEYYSALVCATVPDLPADSDPD
;
A
#
# COMPACT_ATOMS: atom_id res chain seq x y z
N MET A 1 24.03 -1.91 -4.70
CA MET A 1 23.22 -0.75 -5.14
C MET A 1 22.29 -0.39 -3.99
N THR A 2 22.26 0.87 -3.57
CA THR A 2 21.39 1.35 -2.48
C THR A 2 20.03 1.77 -3.01
N ILE A 3 19.00 1.72 -2.17
CA ILE A 3 17.68 2.25 -2.52
C ILE A 3 17.77 3.79 -2.50
N PRO A 4 17.41 4.49 -3.59
CA PRO A 4 17.34 5.95 -3.58
C PRO A 4 16.36 6.48 -2.51
N ALA A 5 16.68 7.60 -1.87
CA ALA A 5 15.84 8.23 -0.84
C ALA A 5 14.62 8.97 -1.45
N ARG A 6 13.79 8.26 -2.21
CA ARG A 6 12.55 8.76 -2.81
C ARG A 6 11.37 7.85 -2.49
N VAL A 7 10.19 8.44 -2.34
CA VAL A 7 8.93 7.74 -2.15
C VAL A 7 8.05 7.91 -3.38
N HIS A 8 7.38 6.84 -3.78
CA HIS A 8 6.49 6.82 -4.94
C HIS A 8 5.08 6.43 -4.52
N PHE A 9 4.13 7.22 -4.98
CA PHE A 9 2.70 6.93 -4.96
C PHE A 9 2.18 6.85 -6.39
N CYS A 10 1.10 6.11 -6.63
CA CYS A 10 0.45 6.03 -7.94
C CYS A 10 -1.05 6.25 -7.82
N TRP A 11 -1.58 7.19 -8.60
CA TRP A 11 -3.00 7.49 -8.68
C TRP A 11 -3.53 7.40 -10.11
N VAL A 12 -4.70 6.76 -10.26
CA VAL A 12 -5.39 6.62 -11.54
C VAL A 12 -6.77 7.23 -11.39
N GLY A 13 -7.04 8.27 -12.16
CA GLY A 13 -8.27 9.05 -12.14
C GLY A 13 -8.07 10.54 -11.80
N PRO A 14 -9.02 11.40 -12.15
CA PRO A 14 -8.85 12.86 -12.01
C PRO A 14 -9.10 13.39 -10.60
N ARG A 15 -9.94 12.72 -9.80
CA ARG A 15 -10.32 13.19 -8.45
C ARG A 15 -9.53 12.48 -7.38
N LEU A 16 -8.84 13.22 -6.52
CA LEU A 16 -8.02 12.67 -5.43
C LEU A 16 -8.67 12.98 -4.06
N PRO A 17 -9.34 12.02 -3.41
CA PRO A 17 -9.87 12.19 -2.05
C PRO A 17 -8.81 12.56 -1.00
N TRP A 18 -9.21 13.35 -0.02
CA TRP A 18 -8.36 13.77 1.11
C TRP A 18 -7.74 12.60 1.88
N ALA A 19 -8.47 11.49 2.03
CA ALA A 19 -7.94 10.27 2.67
C ALA A 19 -6.61 9.79 2.06
N TYR A 20 -6.43 10.00 0.75
CA TYR A 20 -5.23 9.61 0.01
C TYR A 20 -4.19 10.74 -0.04
N VAL A 21 -4.62 12.00 0.01
CA VAL A 21 -3.72 13.14 0.19
C VAL A 21 -2.94 13.00 1.51
N PHE A 22 -3.60 12.56 2.59
CA PHE A 22 -2.93 12.35 3.88
C PHE A 22 -1.83 11.28 3.82
N ALA A 23 -1.91 10.29 2.93
CA ALA A 23 -0.82 9.34 2.72
C ALA A 23 0.45 10.05 2.26
N ILE A 24 0.34 10.93 1.26
CA ILE A 24 1.45 11.70 0.69
C ILE A 24 1.97 12.72 1.72
N LEU A 25 1.07 13.45 2.38
CA LEU A 25 1.46 14.45 3.38
C LEU A 25 2.19 13.80 4.57
N SER A 26 1.72 12.65 5.05
CA SER A 26 2.39 11.92 6.13
C SER A 26 3.78 11.44 5.72
N ALA A 27 3.96 10.99 4.48
CA ALA A 27 5.26 10.61 3.94
C ALA A 27 6.22 11.80 3.81
N ALA A 28 5.72 12.96 3.34
CA ALA A 28 6.51 14.17 3.24
C ALA A 28 6.93 14.70 4.62
N ALA A 29 6.03 14.66 5.60
CA ALA A 29 6.28 15.20 6.94
C ALA A 29 7.15 14.28 7.82
N THR A 30 6.95 12.96 7.75
CA THR A 30 7.58 12.01 8.70
C THR A 30 8.54 11.01 8.04
N GLY A 31 8.48 10.87 6.71
CA GLY A 31 9.23 9.85 5.99
C GLY A 31 10.72 10.13 5.92
N ASP A 32 11.16 11.38 6.08
CA ASP A 32 12.58 11.79 6.04
C ASP A 32 13.26 11.33 4.73
N MET A 33 12.61 11.68 3.62
CA MET A 33 13.01 11.29 2.26
C MET A 33 13.26 12.55 1.44
N ASP A 34 14.17 12.46 0.48
CA ASP A 34 14.58 13.62 -0.31
C ASP A 34 13.45 14.08 -1.25
N MET A 35 12.62 13.14 -1.71
CA MET A 35 11.49 13.39 -2.61
C MET A 35 10.30 12.48 -2.31
N VAL A 36 9.10 13.02 -2.39
CA VAL A 36 7.83 12.28 -2.39
C VAL A 36 7.10 12.56 -3.70
N ILE A 37 6.92 11.53 -4.53
CA ILE A 37 6.41 11.69 -5.90
C ILE A 37 5.04 11.04 -5.99
N LEU A 38 4.01 11.84 -6.28
CA LEU A 38 2.72 11.33 -6.72
C LEU A 38 2.74 11.20 -8.24
N HIS A 39 2.83 9.97 -8.70
CA HIS A 39 2.60 9.65 -10.11
C HIS A 39 1.12 9.60 -10.40
N HIS A 40 0.67 10.26 -11.46
CA HIS A 40 -0.73 10.26 -11.86
C HIS A 40 -0.90 10.12 -13.38
N THR A 41 -1.87 9.31 -13.81
CA THR A 41 -2.12 9.06 -15.25
C THR A 41 -3.02 10.11 -15.88
N ASP A 42 -3.99 10.59 -15.11
CA ASP A 42 -4.98 11.57 -15.54
C ASP A 42 -4.59 12.96 -15.05
N ALA A 43 -5.08 14.02 -15.71
CA ALA A 43 -4.95 15.35 -15.14
C ALA A 43 -5.72 15.40 -13.80
N LEU A 44 -5.01 15.73 -12.72
CA LEU A 44 -5.65 15.91 -11.42
C LEU A 44 -6.54 17.16 -11.46
N ALA A 45 -7.77 17.00 -10.99
CA ALA A 45 -8.74 18.08 -10.88
C ALA A 45 -8.17 19.19 -10.01
N ASP A 46 -8.40 20.42 -10.43
CA ASP A 46 -8.08 21.58 -9.61
C ASP A 46 -8.94 21.56 -8.34
N GLY A 47 -8.35 21.96 -7.22
CA GLY A 47 -9.00 21.84 -5.93
C GLY A 47 -8.01 21.96 -4.78
N PRO A 48 -8.53 21.98 -3.54
CA PRO A 48 -7.69 22.16 -2.36
C PRO A 48 -6.70 21.01 -2.16
N GLN A 49 -7.03 19.79 -2.58
CA GLN A 49 -6.14 18.63 -2.51
C GLN A 49 -4.89 18.84 -3.37
N LYS A 50 -5.07 19.19 -4.65
CA LYS A 50 -3.97 19.43 -5.59
C LYS A 50 -3.12 20.62 -5.14
N ARG A 51 -3.73 21.76 -4.81
CA ARG A 51 -3.03 22.96 -4.32
C ARG A 51 -2.19 22.67 -3.08
N THR A 52 -2.74 21.90 -2.14
CA THR A 52 -2.00 21.50 -0.93
C THR A 52 -0.75 20.70 -1.32
N LEU A 53 -0.89 19.69 -2.17
CA LEU A 53 0.25 18.89 -2.62
C LEU A 53 1.30 19.72 -3.37
N GLU A 54 0.89 20.63 -4.26
CA GLU A 54 1.79 21.53 -4.99
C GLU A 54 2.54 22.49 -4.05
N SER A 55 1.90 22.90 -2.95
CA SER A 55 2.51 23.79 -1.95
C SER A 55 3.37 23.05 -0.90
N THR A 56 3.32 21.71 -0.84
CA THR A 56 4.02 20.92 0.17
C THR A 56 5.48 20.72 -0.23
N PRO A 57 6.48 21.16 0.56
CA PRO A 57 7.89 20.98 0.24
C PRO A 57 8.27 19.51 0.03
N GLY A 58 9.06 19.23 -1.01
CA GLY A 58 9.52 17.88 -1.34
C GLY A 58 8.48 16.99 -2.03
N VAL A 59 7.22 17.45 -2.17
CA VAL A 59 6.18 16.74 -2.94
C VAL A 59 6.24 17.14 -4.41
N ILE A 60 6.21 16.15 -5.30
CA ILE A 60 6.21 16.33 -6.75
C ILE A 60 5.01 15.62 -7.36
N LEU A 61 4.25 16.36 -8.16
CA LEU A 61 3.18 15.81 -8.99
C LEU A 61 3.77 15.47 -10.37
N SER A 62 3.85 14.17 -10.68
CA SER A 62 4.45 13.67 -11.91
C SER A 62 3.38 13.01 -12.77
N ARG A 63 3.03 13.65 -13.89
CA ARG A 63 2.13 13.03 -14.86
C ARG A 63 2.88 11.92 -15.61
N ILE A 64 2.35 10.71 -15.57
CA ILE A 64 2.84 9.55 -16.32
C ILE A 64 2.07 9.45 -17.63
N ASP A 65 2.79 9.18 -18.72
CA ASP A 65 2.23 8.64 -19.95
C ASP A 65 2.50 7.13 -19.95
N PRO A 66 1.50 6.29 -19.63
CA PRO A 66 1.72 4.86 -19.51
C PRO A 66 2.29 4.21 -20.77
N GLN A 67 1.99 4.73 -21.97
CA GLN A 67 2.53 4.15 -23.19
C GLN A 67 4.04 4.42 -23.30
N HIS A 68 4.45 5.68 -23.11
CA HIS A 68 5.85 6.08 -23.15
C HIS A 68 6.66 5.44 -22.00
N ASP A 69 6.17 5.57 -20.77
CA ASP A 69 6.88 5.15 -19.56
C ASP A 69 7.05 3.62 -19.49
N LEU A 70 6.02 2.85 -19.88
CA LEU A 70 6.13 1.39 -19.91
C LEU A 70 7.01 0.90 -21.05
N ALA A 71 6.98 1.54 -22.23
CA ALA A 71 7.88 1.19 -23.33
C ALA A 71 9.36 1.39 -22.95
N ALA A 72 9.67 2.47 -22.23
CA ALA A 72 11.02 2.68 -21.71
C ALA A 72 11.44 1.58 -20.72
N VAL A 73 10.50 1.14 -19.86
CA VAL A 73 10.75 0.03 -18.92
C VAL A 73 10.95 -1.30 -19.67
N GLU A 74 10.18 -1.59 -20.71
CA GLU A 74 10.35 -2.80 -21.53
C GLU A 74 11.77 -2.88 -22.10
N GLN A 75 12.26 -1.78 -22.67
CA GLN A 75 13.61 -1.69 -23.22
C GLN A 75 14.66 -1.91 -22.11
N ALA A 76 14.55 -1.22 -20.97
CA ALA A 76 15.50 -1.34 -19.88
C ALA A 76 15.51 -2.74 -19.23
N ALA A 77 14.33 -3.38 -19.17
CA ALA A 77 14.14 -4.69 -18.57
C ALA A 77 14.44 -5.87 -19.51
N ASP A 78 14.73 -5.61 -20.78
CA ASP A 78 14.86 -6.63 -21.83
C ASP A 78 13.59 -7.50 -21.89
N LEU A 79 12.47 -6.83 -22.14
CA LEU A 79 11.14 -7.41 -22.33
C LEU A 79 10.68 -7.20 -23.78
N PRO A 80 9.76 -8.04 -24.30
CA PRO A 80 9.23 -7.86 -25.64
C PRO A 80 8.61 -6.46 -25.82
N PRO A 81 8.95 -5.71 -26.89
CA PRO A 81 8.40 -4.38 -27.14
C PRO A 81 6.87 -4.38 -27.22
N GLY A 82 6.24 -3.39 -26.58
CA GLY A 82 4.78 -3.21 -26.50
C GLY A 82 4.04 -4.17 -25.56
N SER A 83 4.73 -5.10 -24.90
CA SER A 83 4.09 -6.15 -24.09
C SER A 83 3.49 -5.65 -22.76
N LEU A 84 4.19 -4.77 -22.03
CA LEU A 84 3.67 -4.11 -20.84
C LEU A 84 2.61 -3.07 -21.20
N VAL A 85 2.79 -2.35 -22.31
CA VAL A 85 1.77 -1.41 -22.82
C VAL A 85 0.46 -2.15 -23.12
N ALA A 86 0.53 -3.25 -23.88
CA ALA A 86 -0.63 -4.08 -24.20
C ALA A 86 -1.26 -4.71 -22.94
N LEU A 87 -0.45 -5.12 -21.96
CA LEU A 87 -0.95 -5.61 -20.67
C LEU A 87 -1.71 -4.50 -19.91
N TYR A 88 -1.17 -3.29 -19.87
CA TYR A 88 -1.76 -2.14 -19.18
C TYR A 88 -3.09 -1.72 -19.81
N GLU A 89 -3.16 -1.70 -21.14
CA GLU A 89 -4.39 -1.40 -21.88
C GLU A 89 -5.45 -2.51 -21.71
N GLY A 90 -5.01 -3.77 -21.62
CA GLY A 90 -5.89 -4.93 -21.47
C GLY A 90 -6.53 -5.09 -20.09
N VAL A 91 -6.00 -4.45 -19.04
CA VAL A 91 -6.59 -4.50 -17.69
C VAL A 91 -7.68 -3.44 -17.51
N ARG A 92 -8.77 -3.83 -16.83
CA ARG A 92 -9.99 -3.01 -16.74
C ARG A 92 -10.03 -2.10 -15.51
N THR A 93 -9.33 -2.46 -14.44
CA THR A 93 -9.48 -1.77 -13.16
C THR A 93 -8.30 -0.83 -12.87
N PRO A 94 -8.55 0.34 -12.26
CA PRO A 94 -7.48 1.23 -11.79
C PRO A 94 -6.47 0.54 -10.86
N VAL A 95 -6.94 -0.41 -10.04
CA VAL A 95 -6.10 -1.18 -9.12
C VAL A 95 -5.09 -2.05 -9.87
N GLN A 96 -5.53 -2.77 -10.91
CA GLN A 96 -4.61 -3.57 -11.74
C GLN A 96 -3.62 -2.70 -12.51
N ARG A 97 -4.05 -1.52 -12.97
CA ARG A 97 -3.15 -0.53 -13.61
C ARG A 97 -2.08 -0.05 -12.63
N ALA A 98 -2.45 0.27 -11.39
CA ALA A 98 -1.51 0.63 -10.34
C ALA A 98 -0.58 -0.53 -9.95
N ASP A 99 -1.03 -1.79 -10.01
CA ASP A 99 -0.16 -2.96 -9.81
C ASP A 99 0.95 -3.06 -10.87
N ILE A 100 0.66 -2.73 -12.13
CA ILE A 100 1.67 -2.70 -13.20
C ILE A 100 2.61 -1.50 -12.99
N LEU A 101 2.03 -0.31 -12.82
CA LEU A 101 2.79 0.93 -12.70
C LEU A 101 3.72 0.93 -11.49
N ARG A 102 3.31 0.43 -10.32
CA ARG A 102 4.17 0.42 -9.13
C ARG A 102 5.45 -0.37 -9.35
N THR A 103 5.37 -1.53 -10.02
CA THR A 103 6.53 -2.36 -10.31
C THR A 103 7.40 -1.72 -11.39
N ALA A 104 6.79 -1.12 -12.41
CA ALA A 104 7.51 -0.42 -13.48
C ALA A 104 8.26 0.83 -12.97
N ILE A 105 7.59 1.65 -12.16
CA ILE A 105 8.17 2.84 -11.52
C ILE A 105 9.36 2.46 -10.66
N LEU A 106 9.19 1.49 -9.74
CA LEU A 106 10.31 1.05 -8.90
C LEU A 106 11.46 0.43 -9.71
N TYR A 107 11.15 -0.28 -10.80
CA TYR A 107 12.17 -0.85 -11.66
C TYR A 107 13.00 0.26 -12.32
N ARG A 108 12.34 1.32 -12.82
CA ARG A 108 13.00 2.44 -13.49
C ARG A 108 13.76 3.33 -12.51
N ASP A 109 13.09 3.75 -11.44
CA ASP A 109 13.52 4.87 -10.60
C ASP A 109 14.14 4.42 -9.26
N GLY A 110 13.93 3.16 -8.87
CA GLY A 110 14.19 2.69 -7.50
C GLY A 110 13.29 3.38 -6.47
N GLY A 111 13.71 3.38 -5.21
CA GLY A 111 13.01 4.06 -4.12
C GLY A 111 12.08 3.14 -3.33
N ILE A 112 11.13 3.76 -2.62
CA ILE A 112 10.09 3.07 -1.85
C ILE A 112 8.74 3.41 -2.46
N TYR A 113 7.97 2.40 -2.87
CA TYR A 113 6.59 2.57 -3.27
C TYR A 113 5.68 2.38 -2.06
N LEU A 114 4.71 3.28 -1.91
CA LEU A 114 3.64 3.22 -0.92
C LEU A 114 2.28 3.29 -1.63
N ASP A 115 1.33 2.45 -1.23
CA ASP A 115 -0.06 2.58 -1.67
C ASP A 115 -0.73 3.83 -1.07
N MET A 116 -1.75 4.32 -1.77
CA MET A 116 -2.49 5.54 -1.39
C MET A 116 -3.24 5.40 -0.06
N ASP A 117 -3.47 4.18 0.42
CA ASP A 117 -4.15 3.89 1.67
C ASP A 117 -3.18 3.55 2.81
N THR A 118 -2.04 4.24 2.81
CA THR A 118 -1.02 4.17 3.87
C THR A 118 -0.93 5.49 4.65
N LEU A 119 -0.36 5.44 5.85
CA LEU A 119 0.12 6.61 6.58
C LEU A 119 1.56 6.31 7.02
N THR A 120 2.49 7.20 6.69
CA THR A 120 3.88 7.11 7.16
C THR A 120 3.95 7.72 8.55
N THR A 121 4.53 6.98 9.50
CA THR A 121 4.50 7.33 10.92
C THR A 121 5.88 7.58 11.52
N ALA A 122 6.94 7.27 10.77
CA ALA A 122 8.33 7.50 11.16
C ALA A 122 9.25 7.45 9.94
N SER A 123 10.50 7.90 10.11
CA SER A 123 11.52 7.93 9.04
C SER A 123 11.66 6.58 8.34
N LEU A 124 11.69 6.62 7.01
CA LEU A 124 11.88 5.49 6.12
C LEU A 124 13.35 5.25 5.76
N ARG A 125 14.27 6.16 6.15
CA ARG A 125 15.72 6.02 5.88
C ARG A 125 16.32 4.67 6.30
N PRO A 126 15.95 4.07 7.45
CA PRO A 126 16.49 2.76 7.82
C PRO A 126 16.18 1.64 6.82
N LEU A 127 15.15 1.81 5.98
CA LEU A 127 14.78 0.84 4.95
C LEU A 127 15.67 0.95 3.71
N LEU A 128 16.42 2.03 3.54
CA LEU A 128 17.27 2.21 2.35
C LEU A 128 18.49 1.29 2.35
N GLU A 129 18.86 0.81 3.53
CA GLU A 129 20.03 -0.03 3.79
C GLU A 129 19.75 -1.53 3.66
N SER A 130 18.48 -1.96 3.63
CA SER A 130 18.09 -3.39 3.63
C SER A 130 18.20 -4.09 2.27
N GLY A 131 18.63 -3.36 1.23
CA GLY A 131 18.53 -3.81 -0.15
C GLY A 131 17.06 -3.95 -0.57
N PRO A 132 16.75 -4.67 -1.67
CA PRO A 132 15.37 -4.89 -2.07
C PRO A 132 14.49 -5.43 -0.95
N PHE A 133 13.27 -4.90 -0.80
CA PHE A 133 12.35 -5.36 0.22
C PHE A 133 10.88 -5.33 -0.19
N VAL A 134 10.08 -6.10 0.55
CA VAL A 134 8.62 -6.17 0.46
C VAL A 134 8.01 -6.33 1.84
N GLY A 135 6.83 -5.75 2.05
CA GLY A 135 6.05 -5.97 3.26
C GLY A 135 5.30 -7.31 3.26
N ALA A 136 5.24 -7.97 4.43
CA ALA A 136 4.33 -9.09 4.67
C ALA A 136 3.24 -8.73 5.68
N GLU A 137 2.04 -9.24 5.47
CA GLU A 137 0.87 -9.01 6.33
C GLU A 137 0.30 -10.33 6.88
N ARG A 138 -0.53 -10.25 7.93
CA ARG A 138 -1.23 -11.41 8.48
C ARG A 138 -2.52 -11.71 7.70
N ILE A 139 -2.51 -12.77 6.91
CA ILE A 139 -3.67 -13.17 6.10
C ILE A 139 -4.38 -14.39 6.66
N VAL A 140 -5.68 -14.52 6.41
CA VAL A 140 -6.41 -15.74 6.77
C VAL A 140 -6.24 -16.83 5.73
N TRP A 141 -6.26 -16.48 4.44
CA TRP A 141 -6.37 -17.44 3.35
C TRP A 141 -5.23 -17.29 2.35
N PRO A 142 -4.02 -17.83 2.65
CA PRO A 142 -2.91 -17.81 1.70
C PRO A 142 -3.24 -18.65 0.45
N PRO A 143 -2.62 -18.36 -0.71
CA PRO A 143 -2.93 -19.04 -1.97
C PRO A 143 -2.85 -20.57 -1.88
N HIS A 144 -1.81 -21.11 -1.24
CA HIS A 144 -1.63 -22.56 -1.08
C HIS A 144 -2.74 -23.24 -0.25
N VAL A 145 -3.34 -22.53 0.71
CA VAL A 145 -4.51 -23.03 1.47
C VAL A 145 -5.77 -22.98 0.62
N ARG A 146 -5.98 -21.92 -0.17
CA ARG A 146 -7.17 -21.84 -1.05
C ARG A 146 -7.22 -22.98 -2.06
N ASN A 147 -6.06 -23.39 -2.55
CA ASN A 147 -5.91 -24.43 -3.55
C ASN A 147 -5.76 -25.84 -2.95
N THR A 148 -5.71 -25.98 -1.62
CA THR A 148 -5.52 -27.29 -0.98
C THR A 148 -6.75 -28.19 -1.09
N ARG A 149 -6.53 -29.51 -1.12
CA ARG A 149 -7.58 -30.52 -0.96
C ARG A 149 -7.75 -30.99 0.49
N SER A 150 -6.84 -30.62 1.40
CA SER A 150 -6.88 -31.05 2.79
C SER A 150 -8.07 -30.42 3.56
N PRO A 151 -9.05 -31.22 4.04
CA PRO A 151 -10.19 -30.69 4.79
C PRO A 151 -9.76 -30.16 6.16
N LEU A 152 -8.78 -30.79 6.82
CA LEU A 152 -8.26 -30.36 8.11
C LEU A 152 -7.63 -28.97 8.02
N LEU A 153 -6.82 -28.73 6.98
CA LEU A 153 -6.20 -27.43 6.76
C LEU A 153 -7.30 -26.37 6.49
N LYS A 154 -8.30 -26.68 5.66
CA LYS A 154 -9.44 -25.76 5.44
C LYS A 154 -10.19 -25.47 6.73
N ALA A 155 -10.50 -26.47 7.55
CA ALA A 155 -11.20 -26.31 8.83
C ALA A 155 -10.43 -25.37 9.77
N ARG A 156 -9.10 -25.50 9.87
CA ARG A 156 -8.26 -24.58 10.63
C ARG A 156 -8.45 -23.12 10.17
N HIS A 157 -8.39 -22.87 8.87
CA HIS A 157 -8.51 -21.50 8.33
C HIS A 157 -9.94 -20.94 8.38
N ILE A 158 -10.96 -21.80 8.38
CA ILE A 158 -12.33 -21.43 8.75
C ILE A 158 -12.36 -20.95 10.20
N GLY A 159 -11.76 -21.71 11.13
CA GLY A 159 -11.63 -21.33 12.53
C GLY A 159 -10.95 -19.96 12.71
N LEU A 160 -9.80 -19.75 12.04
CA LEU A 160 -9.13 -18.45 12.03
C LEU A 160 -10.03 -17.33 11.46
N SER A 161 -10.80 -17.60 10.41
CA SER A 161 -11.76 -16.62 9.87
C SER A 161 -12.82 -16.23 10.90
N LEU A 162 -13.31 -17.18 11.69
CA LEU A 162 -14.29 -16.94 12.75
C LEU A 162 -13.68 -16.12 13.88
N VAL A 163 -12.46 -16.46 14.33
CA VAL A 163 -11.74 -15.70 15.36
C VAL A 163 -11.54 -14.25 14.91
N ARG A 164 -11.08 -14.02 13.67
CA ARG A 164 -10.94 -12.66 13.11
C ARG A 164 -12.27 -11.93 13.09
N ARG A 165 -13.35 -12.59 12.66
CA ARG A 165 -14.70 -12.01 12.63
C ARG A 165 -15.18 -11.58 14.02
N VAL A 166 -14.93 -12.39 15.05
CA VAL A 166 -15.28 -12.07 16.44
C VAL A 166 -14.53 -10.82 16.91
N PHE A 167 -13.20 -10.80 16.78
CA PHE A 167 -12.40 -9.63 17.18
C PHE A 167 -12.68 -8.38 16.33
N ARG A 168 -13.10 -8.54 15.08
CA ARG A 168 -13.61 -7.43 14.28
C ARG A 168 -14.91 -6.87 14.88
N ALA A 169 -15.84 -7.71 15.33
CA ALA A 169 -17.11 -7.25 15.86
C ALA A 169 -17.00 -6.60 17.25
N LEU A 170 -16.14 -7.12 18.13
CA LEU A 170 -16.00 -6.65 19.52
C LEU A 170 -15.40 -5.23 19.59
N PRO A 171 -15.97 -4.30 20.37
CA PRO A 171 -15.35 -2.98 20.62
C PRO A 171 -13.91 -3.12 21.12
N GLY A 172 -12.96 -2.43 20.47
CA GLY A 172 -11.53 -2.54 20.79
C GLY A 172 -10.92 -3.91 20.52
N GLY A 173 -11.60 -4.78 19.77
CA GLY A 173 -11.17 -6.16 19.54
C GLY A 173 -9.84 -6.29 18.81
N TRP A 174 -9.33 -5.24 18.16
CA TRP A 174 -7.95 -5.21 17.65
C TRP A 174 -6.91 -5.46 18.75
N LYS A 175 -7.12 -4.97 19.99
CA LYS A 175 -6.22 -5.20 21.13
C LYS A 175 -6.14 -6.68 21.49
N GLY A 176 -7.30 -7.35 21.47
CA GLY A 176 -7.38 -8.79 21.69
C GLY A 176 -6.78 -9.59 20.52
N PHE A 177 -7.05 -9.15 19.29
CA PHE A 177 -6.52 -9.78 18.08
C PHE A 177 -5.00 -9.84 18.06
N ARG A 178 -4.31 -8.79 18.50
CA ARG A 178 -2.83 -8.77 18.61
C ARG A 178 -2.26 -9.97 19.36
N ARG A 179 -2.95 -10.46 20.38
CA ARG A 179 -2.49 -11.62 21.16
C ARG A 179 -2.53 -12.92 20.39
N VAL A 180 -3.33 -13.01 19.32
CA VAL A 180 -3.55 -14.23 18.53
C VAL A 180 -3.11 -14.09 17.08
N GLU A 181 -2.66 -12.91 16.64
CA GLU A 181 -2.35 -12.65 15.23
C GLU A 181 -1.17 -13.49 14.72
N HIS A 182 -0.25 -13.87 15.59
CA HIS A 182 0.87 -14.76 15.28
C HIS A 182 0.42 -16.16 14.78
N LEU A 183 -0.82 -16.56 15.08
CA LEU A 183 -1.41 -17.81 14.58
C LEU A 183 -1.81 -17.74 13.09
N TYR A 184 -1.86 -16.53 12.52
CA TYR A 184 -2.20 -16.30 11.12
C TYR A 184 -0.94 -16.36 10.26
N PRO A 185 -0.99 -17.04 9.10
CA PRO A 185 0.14 -17.06 8.18
C PRO A 185 0.45 -15.67 7.65
N LEU A 186 1.71 -15.50 7.26
CA LEU A 186 2.16 -14.34 6.52
C LEU A 186 1.81 -14.49 5.04
N GLY A 187 1.50 -13.37 4.39
CA GLY A 187 1.46 -13.26 2.94
C GLY A 187 2.13 -11.97 2.50
N LEU A 188 2.82 -11.99 1.36
CA LEU A 188 3.37 -10.76 0.79
C LEU A 188 2.25 -9.82 0.39
N ASN A 189 2.48 -8.53 0.56
CA ASN A 189 1.56 -7.47 0.20
C ASN A 189 2.32 -6.42 -0.62
N ASN A 190 1.68 -5.87 -1.66
CA ASN A 190 2.32 -4.96 -2.60
C ASN A 190 2.13 -3.47 -2.27
N ALA A 191 1.56 -3.15 -1.10
CA ALA A 191 1.36 -1.78 -0.63
C ALA A 191 2.65 -1.08 -0.21
N VAL A 192 3.67 -1.83 0.19
CA VAL A 192 4.98 -1.29 0.57
C VAL A 192 6.09 -2.14 -0.05
N LEU A 193 6.83 -1.55 -0.99
CA LEU A 193 7.90 -2.20 -1.74
C LEU A 193 9.10 -1.25 -1.81
N GLY A 194 10.33 -1.78 -1.75
CA GLY A 194 11.54 -0.97 -1.90
C GLY A 194 12.58 -1.63 -2.78
N SER A 195 13.28 -0.83 -3.59
CA SER A 195 14.35 -1.36 -4.43
C SER A 195 15.31 -0.33 -5.00
N PRO A 196 16.56 -0.74 -5.30
CA PRO A 196 17.37 0.00 -6.25
C PRO A 196 16.78 -0.09 -7.67
N PRO A 197 17.05 0.89 -8.54
CA PRO A 197 16.65 0.79 -9.95
C PRO A 197 17.28 -0.44 -10.61
N GLY A 198 16.56 -1.05 -11.55
CA GLY A 198 17.02 -2.21 -12.31
C GLY A 198 16.99 -3.54 -11.55
N ALA A 199 16.46 -3.59 -10.33
CA ALA A 199 16.53 -4.76 -9.45
C ALA A 199 16.02 -6.06 -10.13
N PRO A 200 16.79 -7.18 -10.06
CA PRO A 200 16.43 -8.43 -10.74
C PRO A 200 15.07 -9.01 -10.34
N TRP A 201 14.64 -8.85 -9.09
CA TRP A 201 13.35 -9.38 -8.64
C TRP A 201 12.18 -8.58 -9.23
N LEU A 202 12.28 -7.25 -9.38
CA LEU A 202 11.28 -6.45 -10.06
C LEU A 202 11.18 -6.82 -11.54
N ARG A 203 12.33 -7.06 -12.20
CA ARG A 203 12.36 -7.61 -13.56
C ARG A 203 11.61 -8.95 -13.65
N ALA A 204 11.83 -9.82 -12.67
CA ALA A 204 11.12 -11.10 -12.59
C ALA A 204 9.62 -10.92 -12.37
N CYS A 205 9.20 -9.94 -11.54
CA CYS A 205 7.79 -9.57 -11.40
C CYS A 205 7.18 -9.11 -12.73
N LEU A 206 7.85 -8.21 -13.46
CA LEU A 206 7.38 -7.75 -14.78
C LEU A 206 7.25 -8.92 -15.77
N ARG A 207 8.24 -9.82 -15.83
CA ARG A 207 8.17 -11.04 -16.66
C ARG A 207 7.02 -11.95 -16.24
N ALA A 208 6.82 -12.14 -14.94
CA ALA A 208 5.73 -12.95 -14.42
C ALA A 208 4.36 -12.36 -14.77
N MET A 209 4.22 -11.03 -14.77
CA MET A 209 2.96 -10.36 -15.16
C MET A 209 2.61 -10.68 -16.62
N LEU A 210 3.60 -10.62 -17.51
CA LEU A 210 3.44 -10.96 -18.93
C LEU A 210 3.13 -12.44 -19.16
N ALA A 211 3.71 -13.32 -18.33
CA ALA A 211 3.51 -14.77 -18.42
C ALA A 211 2.13 -15.26 -17.92
N LEU A 212 1.37 -14.43 -17.20
CA LEU A 212 0.00 -14.79 -16.80
C LEU A 212 -0.89 -14.96 -18.02
N SER A 213 -1.71 -16.02 -18.03
CA SER A 213 -2.77 -16.18 -19.04
C SER A 213 -3.80 -15.05 -18.94
N PRO A 214 -4.53 -14.73 -20.03
CA PRO A 214 -5.60 -13.73 -19.98
C PRO A 214 -6.61 -13.98 -18.86
N GLU A 215 -7.00 -15.23 -18.62
CA GLU A 215 -7.95 -15.62 -17.58
C GLU A 215 -7.37 -15.42 -16.17
N ALA A 216 -6.07 -15.70 -16.00
CA ALA A 216 -5.39 -15.51 -14.72
C ALA A 216 -5.32 -14.01 -14.36
N ARG A 217 -5.07 -13.13 -15.34
CA ARG A 217 -5.00 -11.67 -15.15
C ARG A 217 -6.30 -11.06 -14.63
N LEU A 218 -7.44 -11.66 -14.96
CA LEU A 218 -8.75 -11.19 -14.49
C LEU A 218 -9.04 -11.52 -13.03
N ARG A 219 -8.25 -12.42 -12.40
CA ARG A 219 -8.46 -12.80 -11.01
C ARG A 219 -8.04 -11.66 -10.07
N PRO A 220 -8.80 -11.39 -8.99
CA PRO A 220 -8.37 -10.42 -7.98
C PRO A 220 -6.97 -10.74 -7.45
N TYR A 221 -6.17 -9.70 -7.26
CA TYR A 221 -4.81 -9.76 -6.72
C TYR A 221 -3.79 -10.52 -7.60
N ALA A 222 -4.17 -10.92 -8.82
CA ALA A 222 -3.31 -11.70 -9.71
C ALA A 222 -2.06 -10.94 -10.16
N LEU A 223 -2.14 -9.62 -10.38
CA LEU A 223 -0.99 -8.78 -10.73
C LEU A 223 -0.30 -8.16 -9.51
N GLY A 224 -0.89 -8.34 -8.32
CA GLY A 224 -0.39 -7.77 -7.08
C GLY A 224 0.15 -8.83 -6.12
N PRO A 225 -0.41 -8.96 -4.90
CA PRO A 225 0.12 -9.84 -3.85
C PRO A 225 0.36 -11.29 -4.27
N HIS A 226 -0.55 -11.89 -5.06
CA HIS A 226 -0.39 -13.29 -5.47
C HIS A 226 0.82 -13.49 -6.40
N LEU A 227 1.07 -12.54 -7.30
CA LEU A 227 2.22 -12.59 -8.19
C LEU A 227 3.52 -12.40 -7.44
N LEU A 228 3.58 -11.46 -6.49
CA LEU A 228 4.75 -11.30 -5.63
C LEU A 228 5.09 -12.59 -4.90
N GLN A 229 4.09 -13.21 -4.27
CA GLN A 229 4.25 -14.48 -3.57
C GLN A 229 4.81 -15.57 -4.50
N SER A 230 4.22 -15.74 -5.70
CA SER A 230 4.68 -16.75 -6.66
C SER A 230 6.11 -16.49 -7.16
N VAL A 231 6.49 -15.24 -7.43
CA VAL A 231 7.86 -14.91 -7.87
C VAL A 231 8.87 -15.20 -6.77
N VAL A 232 8.55 -14.88 -5.52
CA VAL A 232 9.43 -15.15 -4.38
C VAL A 232 9.55 -16.65 -4.10
N GLU A 233 8.46 -17.40 -4.20
CA GLU A 233 8.48 -18.87 -4.06
C GLU A 233 9.33 -19.55 -5.15
N GLN A 234 9.28 -19.07 -6.39
CA GLN A 234 10.04 -19.63 -7.51
C GLN A 234 11.53 -19.30 -7.46
N ARG A 235 11.88 -18.05 -7.13
CA ARG A 235 13.28 -17.58 -7.14
C ARG A 235 14.01 -17.80 -5.82
N GLY A 236 13.26 -17.99 -4.73
CA GLY A 236 13.76 -17.86 -3.37
C GLY A 236 13.91 -16.39 -2.94
N ALA A 237 13.93 -16.17 -1.63
CA ALA A 237 14.00 -14.84 -1.01
C ALA A 237 15.43 -14.37 -0.69
N LYS A 238 16.48 -15.01 -1.26
CA LYS A 238 17.87 -14.80 -0.82
C LYS A 238 18.35 -13.34 -0.89
N ASP A 239 17.84 -12.57 -1.84
CA ASP A 239 18.22 -11.15 -2.07
C ASP A 239 17.04 -10.19 -1.86
N LEU A 240 16.02 -10.63 -1.13
CA LEU A 240 14.80 -9.85 -0.87
C LEU A 240 14.47 -9.90 0.62
N THR A 241 14.51 -8.74 1.27
CA THR A 241 14.11 -8.61 2.66
C THR A 241 12.58 -8.61 2.75
N ILE A 242 12.02 -9.53 3.53
CA ILE A 242 10.58 -9.57 3.82
C ILE A 242 10.39 -8.98 5.21
N HIS A 243 9.81 -7.79 5.29
CA HIS A 243 9.57 -7.13 6.58
C HIS A 243 8.36 -7.71 7.30
N ASP A 244 8.49 -7.87 8.62
CA ASP A 244 7.42 -8.32 9.50
C ASP A 244 6.24 -7.32 9.50
N PRO A 245 4.99 -7.79 9.69
CA PRO A 245 3.82 -6.93 9.80
C PRO A 245 3.97 -5.74 10.76
N SER A 246 4.75 -5.85 11.83
CA SER A 246 4.96 -4.74 12.77
C SER A 246 5.57 -3.48 12.15
N VAL A 247 6.24 -3.59 11.00
CA VAL A 247 6.87 -2.45 10.31
C VAL A 247 5.85 -1.65 9.48
N PHE A 248 4.92 -2.32 8.79
CA PHE A 248 4.02 -1.68 7.81
C PHE A 248 2.51 -1.96 8.01
N TYR A 249 2.17 -3.02 8.73
CA TYR A 249 0.81 -3.55 8.89
C TYR A 249 0.49 -3.85 10.37
N PRO A 250 0.63 -2.87 11.29
CA PRO A 250 0.43 -3.09 12.73
C PRO A 250 -1.03 -3.38 13.11
N VAL A 251 -1.95 -3.21 12.15
CA VAL A 251 -3.32 -3.69 12.20
C VAL A 251 -3.62 -4.43 10.90
N PRO A 252 -3.95 -5.74 10.94
CA PRO A 252 -4.12 -6.54 9.74
C PRO A 252 -5.46 -6.28 9.02
N PRO A 253 -5.63 -6.81 7.79
CA PRO A 253 -6.85 -6.64 7.02
C PRO A 253 -8.10 -7.04 7.79
N GLU A 254 -9.19 -6.32 7.55
CA GLU A 254 -10.49 -6.41 8.24
C GLU A 254 -10.48 -5.95 9.71
N ILE A 255 -9.39 -6.15 10.45
CA ILE A 255 -9.23 -5.58 11.80
C ILE A 255 -8.97 -4.07 11.71
N SER A 256 -8.39 -3.59 10.62
CA SER A 256 -8.19 -2.17 10.31
C SER A 256 -9.48 -1.34 10.34
N GLU A 257 -10.67 -1.97 10.24
CA GLU A 257 -11.96 -1.29 10.42
C GLU A 257 -12.04 -0.56 11.77
N HIS A 258 -11.37 -1.07 12.81
CA HIS A 258 -11.28 -0.43 14.12
C HIS A 258 -10.60 0.94 14.09
N LEU A 259 -9.80 1.24 13.06
CA LEU A 259 -9.19 2.55 12.91
C LEU A 259 -10.23 3.65 12.74
N PHE A 260 -11.41 3.32 12.19
CA PHE A 260 -12.50 4.25 11.86
C PHE A 260 -13.70 4.14 12.80
N ARG A 261 -13.52 3.51 13.97
CA ARG A 261 -14.57 3.38 14.98
C ARG A 261 -14.39 4.45 16.04
N THR A 262 -15.48 5.12 16.35
CA THR A 262 -15.54 6.02 17.50
C THR A 262 -15.26 5.22 18.77
N SER A 263 -14.34 5.74 19.56
CA SER A 263 -13.89 5.23 20.85
C SER A 263 -13.92 6.37 21.86
N ARG A 264 -13.89 6.03 23.16
CA ARG A 264 -13.84 7.03 24.23
C ARG A 264 -12.57 7.87 24.17
N GLN A 265 -11.46 7.25 23.76
CA GLN A 265 -10.16 7.87 23.61
C GLN A 265 -9.38 7.07 22.56
N ALA A 266 -8.89 7.78 21.55
CA ALA A 266 -7.98 7.27 20.55
C ALA A 266 -6.67 8.04 20.62
N ARG A 267 -5.55 7.30 20.68
CA ARG A 267 -4.22 7.88 20.57
C ARG A 267 -3.41 7.09 19.54
N ALA A 268 -2.57 7.77 18.77
CA ALA A 268 -1.79 7.13 17.71
C ALA A 268 -0.91 6.00 18.28
N GLU A 269 -0.27 6.24 19.42
CA GLU A 269 0.63 5.30 20.10
C GLU A 269 -0.04 3.99 20.54
N ASP A 270 -1.36 3.93 20.67
CA ASP A 270 -2.06 2.68 20.96
C ASP A 270 -1.90 1.69 19.78
N ILE A 271 -1.88 2.21 18.55
CA ILE A 271 -1.79 1.43 17.31
C ILE A 271 -0.34 1.20 16.90
N LEU A 272 0.57 2.12 17.20
CA LEU A 272 1.95 2.02 16.74
C LEU A 272 2.77 1.05 17.61
N LEU A 273 3.65 0.29 16.96
CA LEU A 273 4.73 -0.45 17.62
C LEU A 273 6.02 0.36 17.44
N SER A 274 7.04 0.12 18.27
CA SER A 274 8.31 0.88 18.23
C SER A 274 9.01 0.84 16.86
N GLY A 275 8.80 -0.22 16.08
CA GLY A 275 9.33 -0.37 14.73
C GLY A 275 8.39 0.05 13.60
N THR A 276 7.17 0.51 13.91
CA THR A 276 6.18 0.85 12.87
C THR A 276 6.61 2.10 12.12
N ARG A 277 6.78 1.96 10.80
CA ARG A 277 7.12 3.06 9.88
C ARG A 277 5.94 3.46 9.01
N VAL A 278 5.07 2.51 8.70
CA VAL A 278 3.88 2.73 7.87
C VAL A 278 2.69 2.02 8.52
N VAL A 279 1.51 2.62 8.40
CA VAL A 279 0.23 1.99 8.73
C VAL A 279 -0.59 1.88 7.45
N HIS A 280 -0.76 0.66 6.94
CA HIS A 280 -1.71 0.38 5.87
C HIS A 280 -3.13 0.23 6.44
N TRP A 281 -4.09 1.05 5.98
CA TRP A 281 -5.46 1.08 6.53
C TRP A 281 -6.52 0.44 5.59
N TYR A 282 -6.12 -0.03 4.40
CA TYR A 282 -6.89 -0.88 3.47
C TYR A 282 -8.19 -0.24 2.94
N ALA A 283 -8.10 0.70 2.00
CA ALA A 283 -9.22 1.47 1.44
C ALA A 283 -10.27 0.68 0.64
N SER A 284 -10.11 -0.62 0.52
CA SER A 284 -11.00 -1.53 -0.21
C SER A 284 -11.85 -2.41 0.71
N VAL A 285 -11.31 -2.83 1.85
CA VAL A 285 -11.94 -3.83 2.73
C VAL A 285 -12.72 -3.10 3.81
N ARG A 286 -14.04 -2.96 3.62
CA ARG A 286 -15.01 -2.41 4.60
C ARG A 286 -14.85 -0.92 4.95
N THR A 287 -13.76 -0.27 4.56
CA THR A 287 -13.48 1.16 4.82
C THR A 287 -13.73 2.05 3.61
N ARG A 288 -14.10 1.49 2.46
CA ARG A 288 -14.34 2.25 1.22
C ARG A 288 -15.34 3.40 1.39
N SER A 289 -16.38 3.20 2.20
CA SER A 289 -17.38 4.24 2.50
C SER A 289 -16.82 5.41 3.32
N ARG A 290 -15.69 5.23 4.01
CA ARG A 290 -15.01 6.27 4.81
C ARG A 290 -14.22 7.23 3.95
N VAL A 291 -13.70 6.78 2.81
CA VAL A 291 -12.82 7.58 1.93
C VAL A 291 -13.43 8.93 1.57
N GLY A 292 -14.74 8.96 1.26
CA GLY A 292 -15.44 10.20 0.91
C GLY A 292 -15.81 11.09 2.10
N GLN A 293 -15.73 10.58 3.34
CA GLN A 293 -16.06 11.33 4.56
C GLN A 293 -14.84 12.03 5.15
N ILE A 294 -13.65 11.49 4.88
CA ILE A 294 -12.39 11.98 5.43
C ILE A 294 -12.04 13.31 4.75
N THR A 295 -12.00 14.37 5.55
CA THR A 295 -11.56 15.73 5.21
C THR A 295 -10.67 16.26 6.35
N PRO A 296 -9.95 17.39 6.18
CA PRO A 296 -9.23 18.02 7.28
C PRO A 296 -10.14 18.33 8.49
N ALA A 297 -11.33 18.89 8.26
CA ALA A 297 -12.33 19.11 9.30
C ALA A 297 -12.73 17.82 10.03
N TYR A 298 -13.01 16.75 9.27
CA TYR A 298 -13.37 15.45 9.84
C TYR A 298 -12.28 14.92 10.76
N VAL A 299 -11.03 14.95 10.28
CA VAL A 299 -9.86 14.49 11.05
C VAL A 299 -9.69 15.31 12.32
N ARG A 300 -9.81 16.65 12.27
CA ARG A 300 -9.75 17.50 13.46
C ARG A 300 -10.85 17.17 14.47
N ALA A 301 -12.09 17.01 13.99
CA ALA A 301 -13.24 16.70 14.83
C ALA A 301 -13.13 15.33 15.54
N HIS A 302 -12.47 14.37 14.90
CA HIS A 302 -12.35 12.99 15.41
C HIS A 302 -10.96 12.66 15.99
N ARG A 303 -10.04 13.62 16.10
CA ARG A 303 -8.64 13.41 16.54
C ARG A 303 -8.47 12.66 17.86
N ASN A 304 -9.44 12.77 18.77
CA ASN A 304 -9.40 12.16 20.10
C ASN A 304 -10.31 10.92 20.23
N SER A 305 -11.10 10.60 19.21
CA SER A 305 -12.14 9.56 19.27
C SER A 305 -11.98 8.49 18.19
N GLU A 306 -11.21 8.74 17.13
CA GLU A 306 -10.94 7.80 16.04
C GLU A 306 -9.44 7.62 15.82
N TYR A 307 -8.95 6.38 15.77
CA TYR A 307 -7.51 6.10 15.63
C TYR A 307 -6.93 6.55 14.29
N TYR A 308 -7.67 6.44 13.18
CA TYR A 308 -7.22 6.98 11.89
C TYR A 308 -6.98 8.48 11.99
N SER A 309 -7.96 9.22 12.52
CA SER A 309 -7.85 10.67 12.70
C SER A 309 -6.73 11.06 13.68
N ALA A 310 -6.54 10.30 14.77
CA ALA A 310 -5.42 10.47 15.67
C ALA A 310 -4.06 10.24 14.97
N LEU A 311 -3.95 9.20 14.14
CA LEU A 311 -2.74 8.90 13.35
C LEU A 311 -2.44 10.02 12.34
N VAL A 312 -3.44 10.52 11.62
CA VAL A 312 -3.26 11.64 10.69
C VAL A 312 -2.79 12.88 11.45
N CYS A 313 -3.43 13.24 12.57
CA CYS A 313 -3.00 14.40 13.37
C CYS A 313 -1.58 14.26 13.91
N ALA A 314 -1.14 13.04 14.25
CA ALA A 314 0.20 12.78 14.74
C ALA A 314 1.29 12.83 13.64
N THR A 315 0.91 12.65 12.38
CA THR A 315 1.84 12.50 11.24
C THR A 315 1.76 13.63 10.22
N VAL A 316 0.73 14.46 10.27
CA VAL A 316 0.53 15.64 9.43
C VAL A 316 0.32 16.84 10.36
N PRO A 317 1.42 17.50 10.82
CA PRO A 317 1.36 18.53 11.86
C PRO A 317 0.53 19.74 11.42
N ASP A 318 0.67 20.15 10.16
CA ASP A 318 -0.03 21.30 9.58
C ASP A 318 -1.21 20.83 8.72
N LEU A 319 -2.25 20.32 9.38
CA LEU A 319 -3.48 19.93 8.68
C LEU A 319 -4.01 21.11 7.84
N PRO A 320 -4.22 20.94 6.52
CA PRO A 320 -4.66 22.01 5.64
C PRO A 320 -5.97 22.64 6.14
N ALA A 321 -6.04 23.97 6.14
CA ALA A 321 -7.24 24.69 6.54
C ALA A 321 -8.47 24.17 5.80
N ASP A 322 -9.63 24.26 6.43
CA ASP A 322 -10.88 23.89 5.76
C ASP A 322 -11.06 24.85 4.59
N SER A 323 -10.85 24.35 3.38
CA SER A 323 -11.35 25.02 2.19
C SER A 323 -12.87 24.84 2.18
N ASP A 324 -13.61 25.94 2.06
CA ASP A 324 -15.06 25.92 1.91
C ASP A 324 -15.49 24.84 0.90
N PRO A 325 -16.57 24.10 1.16
CA PRO A 325 -17.11 23.18 0.17
C PRO A 325 -17.55 24.00 -1.06
N ASP A 326 -16.93 23.72 -2.21
CA ASP A 326 -17.47 24.08 -3.53
C ASP A 326 -18.84 23.41 -3.75
#